data_AF-A0A5J4TTF6-F1
#
_entry.id   AF-A0A5J4TTF6-F1
#
_cell.length_a   1.000
_cell.length_b   1.000
_cell.length_c   1.000
_cell.angle_alpha   90.00
_cell.angle_beta   90.00
_cell.angle_gamma   90.00
#
_symmetry.space_group_name_H-M   'P 1'
#
loop_
_entity.id
_entity.type
_entity.pdbx_description
1 polymer ?
#
loop_
_entity_poly.entity_id
_entity_poly.type
_entity_poly.pdbx_seq_one_letter_code
_entity_poly.pdbx_strand_id
1 'polypeptide(L)'
;MNSPYLRVYILNLLEAPSTWSRDWIYKGGKHYFANKWDNSLTDPKSSYYVVTFYRVDSRVISIQYVYENQAAQDPRDREGDRDLIAHIGYNFLGWGAVFTNITDDLDVWGIYQNKITGEDEQSLFYNNNFQDFNFR
;
A
#
# COMPACT_ATOMS: atom_id res chain seq x y z
N MET A 1 -27.05 -5.27 9.82
CA MET A 1 -25.60 -5.48 10.05
C MET A 1 -24.89 -4.19 9.69
N ASN A 2 -24.45 -3.46 10.71
CA ASN A 2 -23.78 -2.17 10.57
C ASN A 2 -22.36 -2.38 10.02
N SER A 3 -22.05 -1.77 8.87
CA SER A 3 -20.69 -1.73 8.34
C SER A 3 -19.94 -0.57 9.02
N PRO A 4 -18.83 -0.80 9.74
CA PRO A 4 -18.24 0.16 10.67
C PRO A 4 -17.39 1.28 10.02
N TYR A 5 -17.48 1.50 8.71
CA TYR A 5 -16.66 2.52 8.01
C TYR A 5 -17.46 3.66 7.39
N LEU A 6 -18.70 3.88 7.83
CA LEU A 6 -19.48 5.10 7.54
C LEU A 6 -19.09 6.24 8.49
N ARG A 7 -17.82 6.63 8.42
CA ARG A 7 -17.37 7.97 8.84
C ARG A 7 -16.29 8.41 7.87
N VAL A 8 -16.69 8.50 6.59
CA VAL A 8 -15.92 9.30 5.64
C VAL A 8 -16.00 10.72 6.16
N TYR A 9 -14.86 11.23 6.61
CA TYR A 9 -14.67 12.63 6.90
C TYR A 9 -15.15 13.42 5.69
N ILE A 10 -16.31 14.07 5.82
CA ILE A 10 -16.62 15.26 5.03
C ILE A 10 -15.63 16.30 5.55
N LEU A 11 -14.40 16.26 5.04
CA LEU A 11 -13.45 17.36 5.21
C LEU A 11 -14.06 18.55 4.47
N ASN A 12 -14.63 19.46 5.26
CA ASN A 12 -15.02 20.83 4.94
C ASN A 12 -14.85 21.22 3.47
N LEU A 13 -15.86 20.95 2.65
CA LEU A 13 -16.12 21.74 1.46
C LEU A 13 -16.88 23.01 1.90
N LEU A 14 -16.22 23.82 2.72
CA LEU A 14 -16.63 25.21 2.90
C LEU A 14 -16.10 25.95 1.65
N GLU A 15 -17.02 26.47 0.84
CA GLU A 15 -16.81 27.27 -0.38
C GLU A 15 -16.66 26.54 -1.73
N ALA A 16 -17.46 25.49 -1.99
CA ALA A 16 -17.78 25.19 -3.39
C ALA A 16 -18.93 26.09 -3.86
N PRO A 17 -18.75 26.95 -4.87
CA PRO A 17 -19.82 27.79 -5.38
C PRO A 17 -20.97 26.93 -5.88
N SER A 18 -22.15 27.24 -5.38
CA SER A 18 -23.43 26.66 -5.76
C SER A 18 -23.64 26.77 -7.28
N THR A 19 -23.56 25.66 -8.02
CA THR A 19 -24.37 25.40 -9.24
C THR A 19 -24.15 24.04 -9.92
N TRP A 20 -23.33 23.12 -9.42
CA TRP A 20 -23.30 21.74 -9.95
C TRP A 20 -23.74 20.74 -8.88
N SER A 21 -25.02 20.39 -8.91
CA SER A 21 -25.60 19.33 -8.11
C SER A 21 -25.11 17.95 -8.59
N ARG A 22 -23.88 17.57 -8.26
CA ARG A 22 -23.31 16.24 -8.54
C ARG A 22 -23.04 15.53 -7.22
N ASP A 23 -23.80 14.49 -6.94
CA ASP A 23 -23.58 13.64 -5.77
C ASP A 23 -22.76 12.41 -6.20
N TRP A 24 -21.87 11.96 -5.33
CA TRP A 24 -21.16 10.69 -5.47
C TRP A 24 -22.04 9.54 -5.02
N ILE A 25 -22.23 8.53 -5.88
CA ILE A 25 -22.94 7.28 -5.53
C ILE A 25 -21.97 6.10 -5.57
N TYR A 26 -21.96 5.27 -4.53
CA TYR A 26 -21.19 4.02 -4.48
C TYR A 26 -22.09 2.83 -4.85
N LYS A 27 -21.74 2.07 -5.90
CA LYS A 27 -22.50 0.90 -6.36
C LYS A 27 -21.54 -0.16 -6.91
N GLY A 28 -21.68 -1.41 -6.48
CA GLY A 28 -20.87 -2.52 -7.01
C GLY A 28 -19.35 -2.35 -6.91
N GLY A 29 -18.84 -1.62 -5.91
CA GLY A 29 -17.41 -1.36 -5.74
C GLY A 29 -16.88 -0.09 -6.40
N LYS A 30 -17.72 0.66 -7.13
CA LYS A 30 -17.30 1.83 -7.92
C LYS A 30 -18.08 3.08 -7.54
N HIS A 31 -17.44 4.23 -7.71
CA HIS A 31 -18.05 5.55 -7.58
C HIS A 31 -18.60 6.01 -8.93
N TYR A 32 -19.82 6.54 -8.91
CA TYR A 32 -20.48 7.10 -10.09
C TYR A 32 -20.85 8.56 -9.82
N PHE A 33 -20.81 9.36 -10.87
CA PHE A 33 -21.49 10.65 -10.86
C PHE A 33 -22.95 10.43 -11.21
N ALA A 34 -23.83 10.76 -10.28
CA ALA A 34 -25.26 10.77 -10.51
C ALA A 34 -25.71 12.16 -10.95
N ASN A 35 -26.35 12.22 -12.10
CA ASN A 35 -27.09 13.41 -12.50
C ASN A 35 -28.46 13.40 -11.79
N LYS A 36 -28.76 14.45 -11.01
CA LYS A 36 -30.00 14.55 -10.23
C LYS A 36 -31.27 14.68 -11.07
N TRP A 37 -31.15 15.03 -12.35
CA TRP A 37 -32.30 15.29 -13.23
C TRP A 37 -32.80 14.04 -13.96
N ASP A 38 -31.92 13.07 -14.22
CA ASP A 38 -32.25 11.86 -14.98
C ASP A 38 -31.79 10.55 -14.31
N ASN A 39 -31.19 10.63 -13.12
CA ASN A 39 -30.55 9.51 -12.42
C ASN A 39 -29.53 8.74 -13.29
N SER A 40 -29.03 9.34 -14.37
CA SER A 40 -27.98 8.73 -15.18
C SER A 40 -26.72 8.63 -14.32
N LEU A 41 -26.18 7.42 -14.30
CA LEU A 41 -24.87 7.14 -13.74
C LEU A 41 -23.89 7.25 -14.89
N THR A 42 -23.11 8.32 -14.89
CA THR A 42 -21.93 8.34 -15.76
C THR A 42 -20.83 7.62 -15.01
N ASP A 43 -20.26 6.60 -15.64
CA ASP A 43 -18.98 6.06 -15.21
C ASP A 43 -17.98 7.22 -15.36
N PRO A 44 -17.46 7.81 -14.28
CA PRO A 44 -16.27 8.61 -14.46
C PRO A 44 -15.27 7.60 -14.99
N LYS A 45 -14.92 7.66 -16.29
CA LYS A 45 -13.78 6.90 -16.82
C LYS A 45 -12.69 7.08 -15.78
N SER A 46 -12.39 5.99 -15.07
CA SER A 46 -11.91 6.06 -13.67
C SER A 46 -10.77 7.04 -13.60
N SER A 47 -11.00 8.22 -13.02
CA SER A 47 -9.90 9.18 -12.89
C SER A 47 -8.92 8.72 -11.83
N TYR A 48 -9.16 7.59 -11.17
CA TYR A 48 -8.33 7.01 -10.15
C TYR A 48 -8.08 5.50 -10.38
N TYR A 49 -6.99 5.01 -9.83
CA TYR A 49 -6.59 3.60 -9.81
C TYR A 49 -6.34 3.16 -8.38
N VAL A 50 -6.42 1.86 -8.15
CA VAL A 50 -6.16 1.24 -6.86
C VAL A 50 -4.72 0.77 -6.83
N VAL A 51 -3.94 1.31 -5.89
CA VAL A 51 -2.58 0.84 -5.60
C VAL A 51 -2.60 0.10 -4.27
N THR A 52 -2.24 -1.18 -4.28
CA THR A 52 -2.20 -2.01 -3.08
C THR A 52 -0.76 -2.36 -2.74
N PHE A 53 -0.33 -1.99 -1.53
CA PHE A 53 0.99 -2.31 -1.02
C PHE A 53 0.93 -3.57 -0.18
N TYR A 54 1.79 -4.53 -0.49
CA TYR A 54 1.87 -5.82 0.18
C TYR A 54 3.21 -6.00 0.88
N ARG A 55 3.15 -6.69 2.01
CA ARG A 55 4.33 -7.31 2.63
C ARG A 55 4.66 -8.64 1.96
N VAL A 56 5.86 -9.17 2.23
CA VAL A 56 6.33 -10.47 1.70
C VAL A 56 5.43 -11.66 2.06
N ASP A 57 4.67 -11.59 3.15
CA ASP A 57 3.72 -12.62 3.60
C ASP A 57 2.28 -12.40 3.08
N SER A 58 2.14 -11.62 2.00
CA SER A 58 0.85 -11.25 1.38
C SER A 58 -0.10 -10.45 2.26
N ARG A 59 0.35 -9.93 3.41
CA ARG A 59 -0.44 -8.97 4.19
C ARG A 59 -0.50 -7.63 3.47
N VAL A 60 -1.70 -7.07 3.37
CA VAL A 60 -1.91 -5.70 2.89
C VAL A 60 -1.40 -4.69 3.92
N ILE A 61 -0.52 -3.81 3.48
CA ILE A 61 0.04 -2.70 4.25
C ILE A 61 -0.81 -1.44 4.04
N SER A 62 -1.14 -1.12 2.79
CA SER A 62 -1.87 0.11 2.43
C SER A 62 -2.68 -0.10 1.16
N ILE A 63 -3.87 0.50 1.08
CA ILE A 63 -4.69 0.58 -0.14
C ILE A 63 -4.88 2.06 -0.44
N GLN A 64 -4.53 2.48 -1.66
CA GLN A 64 -4.56 3.87 -2.06
C GLN A 64 -5.36 4.06 -3.33
N TYR A 65 -6.24 5.06 -3.33
CA TYR A 65 -6.95 5.53 -4.51
C TYR A 65 -6.16 6.72 -5.07
N VAL A 66 -5.52 6.53 -6.21
CA VAL A 66 -4.58 7.50 -6.78
C VAL A 66 -5.12 7.99 -8.11
N TYR A 67 -5.18 9.31 -8.33
CA TYR A 67 -5.63 9.83 -9.61
C TYR A 67 -4.69 9.41 -10.76
N GLU A 68 -5.24 9.26 -11.96
CA GLU A 68 -4.47 8.97 -13.17
C GLU A 68 -3.33 9.97 -13.32
N ASN A 69 -2.16 9.46 -13.67
CA ASN A 69 -0.90 10.18 -13.79
C ASN A 69 -0.38 10.84 -12.50
N GLN A 70 -0.91 10.46 -11.32
CA GLN A 70 -0.36 10.86 -10.02
C GLN A 70 0.48 9.75 -9.41
N ALA A 71 1.24 10.11 -8.36
CA ALA A 71 2.00 9.17 -7.57
C ALA A 71 1.17 8.63 -6.39
N ALA A 72 1.37 7.36 -6.06
CA ALA A 72 0.96 6.83 -4.76
C ALA A 72 1.90 7.38 -3.66
N GLN A 73 1.39 7.48 -2.44
CA GLN A 73 2.20 7.85 -1.29
C GLN A 73 2.97 6.62 -0.78
N ASP A 74 4.26 6.75 -0.50
CA ASP A 74 5.01 5.65 0.12
C ASP A 74 4.40 5.33 1.50
N PRO A 75 4.00 4.08 1.78
CA PRO A 75 3.46 3.70 3.10
C PRO A 75 4.44 3.99 4.25
N ARG A 76 5.74 4.10 3.97
CA ARG A 76 6.74 4.54 4.95
C ARG A 76 6.53 5.97 5.41
N ASP A 77 5.79 6.82 4.71
CA ASP A 77 5.58 8.21 5.13
C ASP A 77 4.21 8.42 5.79
N ARG A 78 3.41 7.34 5.92
CA ARG A 78 2.08 7.37 6.52
C ARG A 78 2.11 6.80 7.93
N GLU A 79 1.79 7.63 8.91
CA GLU A 79 1.61 7.19 10.29
C GLU A 79 0.51 6.11 10.37
N GLY A 80 0.80 4.99 11.02
CA GLY A 80 -0.07 3.80 11.06
C GLY A 80 0.29 2.70 10.06
N ASP A 81 0.73 3.04 8.84
CA ASP A 81 1.14 2.04 7.83
C ASP A 81 2.59 1.59 8.05
N ARG A 82 3.45 2.48 8.57
CA ARG A 82 4.88 2.22 8.83
C ARG A 82 5.14 0.92 9.60
N ASP A 83 4.36 0.69 10.67
CA ASP A 83 4.56 -0.48 11.55
C ASP A 83 4.14 -1.78 10.87
N LEU A 84 3.28 -1.71 9.85
CA LEU A 84 2.83 -2.87 9.08
C LEU A 84 3.92 -3.38 8.13
N ILE A 85 4.93 -2.56 7.82
CA ILE A 85 6.08 -2.90 7.00
C ILE A 85 7.04 -3.84 7.76
N ALA A 86 7.09 -3.74 9.09
CA ALA A 86 8.00 -4.57 9.88
C ALA A 86 7.64 -6.07 9.79
N HIS A 87 8.66 -6.92 9.58
CA HIS A 87 8.53 -8.37 9.62
C HIS A 87 9.69 -9.00 10.43
N ILE A 88 9.34 -9.87 11.38
CA ILE A 88 10.32 -10.50 12.28
C ILE A 88 11.28 -11.37 11.46
N GLY A 89 12.58 -11.19 11.68
CA GLY A 89 13.63 -11.93 10.95
C GLY A 89 13.98 -11.36 9.58
N TYR A 90 13.39 -10.23 9.17
CA TYR A 90 13.66 -9.63 7.87
C TYR A 90 13.97 -8.13 7.96
N ASN A 91 14.78 -7.64 7.02
CA ASN A 91 15.05 -6.23 6.75
C ASN A 91 14.27 -5.81 5.50
N PHE A 92 13.49 -4.74 5.59
CA PHE A 92 12.83 -4.15 4.43
C PHE A 92 13.85 -3.39 3.58
N LEU A 93 13.93 -3.72 2.29
CA LEU A 93 14.88 -3.11 1.35
C LEU A 93 14.23 -2.02 0.49
N GLY A 94 12.91 -2.09 0.29
CA GLY A 94 12.18 -1.16 -0.55
C GLY A 94 10.97 -1.81 -1.23
N TRP A 95 10.36 -1.08 -2.16
CA TRP A 95 9.22 -1.55 -2.93
C TRP A 95 9.67 -2.10 -4.29
N GLY A 96 9.02 -3.18 -4.76
CA GLY A 96 9.36 -3.87 -6.00
C GLY A 96 8.77 -3.27 -7.27
N ALA A 97 7.99 -2.20 -7.16
CA ALA A 97 7.42 -1.48 -8.30
C ALA A 97 7.56 0.03 -8.10
N VAL A 98 7.68 0.75 -9.22
CA VAL A 98 7.62 2.22 -9.24
C VAL A 98 6.16 2.64 -9.22
N PHE A 99 5.81 3.59 -8.34
CA PHE A 99 4.43 4.06 -8.14
C PHE A 99 4.32 5.59 -8.27
N THR A 100 5.19 6.20 -9.08
CA THR A 100 5.24 7.66 -9.29
C THR A 100 4.31 8.18 -10.38
N ASN A 101 3.76 7.29 -11.22
CA ASN A 101 2.85 7.61 -12.32
C ASN A 101 1.87 6.46 -12.52
N ILE A 102 0.68 6.56 -11.93
CA ILE A 102 -0.31 5.48 -11.95
C ILE A 102 -1.27 5.66 -13.13
N THR A 103 -1.30 4.68 -14.02
CA THR A 103 -2.18 4.64 -15.20
C THR A 103 -3.07 3.39 -15.24
N ASP A 104 -2.91 2.49 -14.27
CA ASP A 104 -3.66 1.25 -14.09
C ASP A 104 -3.61 0.84 -12.61
N ASP A 105 -4.49 -0.07 -12.20
CA ASP A 105 -4.41 -0.69 -10.87
C ASP A 105 -3.05 -1.38 -10.68
N LEU A 106 -2.44 -1.24 -9.50
CA LEU A 106 -1.06 -1.64 -9.26
C LEU A 106 -0.88 -2.34 -7.91
N ASP A 107 -0.37 -3.57 -7.96
CA ASP A 107 0.08 -4.28 -6.78
C ASP A 107 1.58 -4.07 -6.56
N VAL A 108 1.94 -3.50 -5.41
CA VAL A 108 3.32 -3.16 -5.04
C VAL A 108 3.78 -4.06 -3.91
N TRP A 109 4.71 -4.96 -4.22
CA TRP A 109 5.25 -5.92 -3.25
C TRP A 109 6.51 -5.38 -2.59
N GLY A 110 6.57 -5.44 -1.26
CA GLY A 110 7.78 -5.10 -0.52
C GLY A 110 8.88 -6.14 -0.73
N ILE A 111 10.12 -5.67 -0.89
CA ILE A 111 11.33 -6.49 -0.99
C ILE A 111 11.97 -6.59 0.39
N TYR A 112 12.30 -7.81 0.80
CA TYR A 112 12.85 -8.11 2.12
C TYR A 112 14.08 -8.99 2.02
N GLN A 113 15.05 -8.78 2.91
CA GLN A 113 16.21 -9.64 3.09
C GLN A 113 16.11 -10.35 4.44
N ASN A 114 16.38 -11.65 4.48
CA ASN A 114 16.41 -12.40 5.74
C ASN A 114 17.66 -12.01 6.55
N LYS A 115 17.45 -11.69 7.83
CA LYS A 115 18.50 -11.28 8.76
C LYS A 115 19.50 -12.39 9.06
N ILE A 116 19.03 -13.64 9.12
CA ILE A 116 19.83 -14.84 9.43
C ILE A 116 20.89 -15.06 8.33
N THR A 117 20.49 -14.94 7.07
CA THR A 117 21.42 -15.07 5.92
C THR A 117 22.36 -13.87 5.74
N GLY A 118 22.14 -12.75 6.46
CA GLY A 118 22.95 -11.53 6.35
C GLY A 118 24.04 -11.38 7.43
N GLU A 119 23.86 -12.02 8.59
CA GLU A 119 24.78 -11.92 9.73
C GLU A 119 25.54 -13.24 10.02
N ASP A 120 25.03 -14.40 9.59
CA ASP A 120 25.61 -15.71 9.94
C ASP A 120 26.72 -16.20 9.00
N GLU A 121 26.88 -15.61 7.80
CA GLU A 121 28.01 -15.97 6.92
C GLU A 121 29.37 -15.51 7.47
N GLN A 122 29.45 -14.52 8.37
CA GLN A 122 30.72 -14.20 9.04
C GLN A 122 30.96 -15.00 10.33
N SER A 123 29.90 -15.54 10.94
CA SER A 123 29.97 -16.29 12.19
C SER A 123 30.23 -17.79 11.98
N LEU A 124 29.78 -18.37 10.87
CA LEU A 124 29.94 -19.80 10.58
C LEU A 124 31.35 -20.21 10.10
N PHE A 125 32.24 -19.26 9.79
CA PHE A 125 33.66 -19.55 9.49
C PHE A 125 34.59 -19.44 10.71
N TYR A 126 34.13 -18.92 11.85
CA TYR A 126 35.02 -18.63 12.99
C TYR A 126 35.13 -19.76 14.02
N ASN A 127 34.41 -20.89 13.84
CA ASN A 127 34.38 -21.97 14.82
C ASN A 127 34.94 -23.32 14.34
N ASN A 128 35.86 -23.30 13.39
CA ASN A 128 36.70 -24.45 13.07
C ASN A 128 38.17 -24.18 13.42
N ASN A 129 38.43 -23.79 14.68
CA ASN A 129 39.73 -24.02 15.28
C ASN A 129 39.86 -25.53 15.55
N PHE A 130 40.29 -26.28 14.53
CA PHE A 130 40.91 -27.58 14.74
C PHE A 130 42.27 -27.35 15.43
N GLN A 131 42.22 -27.16 16.74
CA GLN A 131 43.36 -27.35 17.64
C GLN A 131 42.95 -28.46 18.59
N ASP A 132 43.13 -29.70 18.16
CA ASP A 132 43.43 -30.84 19.03
C ASP A 132 43.83 -32.04 18.15
N PHE A 133 45.04 -31.96 17.61
CA PHE A 133 45.82 -33.15 17.22
C PHE A 133 47.07 -33.20 18.10
N ASN A 134 46.88 -33.56 19.38
CA ASN A 134 47.95 -34.04 20.23
C ASN A 134 47.79 -35.55 20.41
N PHE A 135 48.38 -36.34 19.51
CA PHE A 135 48.69 -37.74 19.80
C PHE A 135 50.16 -37.80 20.23
N ARG A 136 50.38 -38.06 21.52
CA ARG A 136 51.55 -38.79 21.99
C ARG A 136 51.17 -40.25 22.10
#